data_AF-B1KQZ8-F1
#
_entry.id   AF-B1KQZ8-F1
#
_cell.length_a   1.000
_cell.length_b   1.000
_cell.length_c   1.000
_cell.angle_alpha   90.00
_cell.angle_beta   90.00
_cell.angle_gamma   90.00
#
_symmetry.space_group_name_H-M   'P 1'
#
loop_
_entity.id
_entity.type
_entity.pdbx_description
1 polymer ?
#
loop_
_entity_poly.entity_id
_entity_poly.type
_entity_poly.pdbx_seq_one_letter_code
_entity_poly.pdbx_strand_id
1 'polypeptide(L)'
;MILIGATLVLVAFFFHLNRGEFIEKQAYFAIAFMALYIVVYLFVPSQLNGTSVRTGQLYEYIPLISLGAILFPHLNSKSPEGITQILGWLGLISVSIILCIFKIFVW
;
A
#
# COMPACT_ATOMS: atom_id res chain seq x y z
N MET A 1 -2.33 0.02 13.42
CA MET A 1 -3.82 0.16 13.33
C MET A 1 -4.24 1.20 12.31
N ILE A 2 -3.46 2.28 12.13
CA ILE A 2 -3.72 3.34 11.16
C ILE A 2 -3.73 2.77 9.73
N LEU A 3 -2.78 1.90 9.40
CA LEU A 3 -2.70 1.20 8.11
C LEU A 3 -4.05 0.61 7.63
N ILE A 4 -4.66 -0.26 8.43
CA ILE A 4 -5.91 -0.95 8.07
C ILE A 4 -7.04 0.05 7.89
N GLY A 5 -7.22 0.97 8.85
CA GLY A 5 -8.28 1.97 8.80
C GLY A 5 -8.16 2.87 7.57
N ALA A 6 -6.96 3.36 7.29
CA ALA A 6 -6.71 4.21 6.13
C ALA A 6 -6.87 3.45 4.80
N THR A 7 -6.45 2.19 4.72
CA THR A 7 -6.71 1.35 3.54
C THR A 7 -8.20 1.17 3.29
N LEU A 8 -8.99 0.86 4.33
CA LEU A 8 -10.43 0.71 4.18
C LEU A 8 -11.10 2.00 3.71
N VAL A 9 -10.69 3.16 4.27
CA VAL A 9 -11.19 4.47 3.85
C VAL A 9 -10.84 4.75 2.38
N LEU A 10 -9.58 4.52 1.97
CA LEU A 10 -9.15 4.73 0.58
C LEU A 10 -9.91 3.84 -0.40
N VAL A 11 -10.08 2.56 -0.06
CA VAL A 11 -10.80 1.60 -0.91
C VAL A 11 -12.29 1.96 -1.01
N ALA A 12 -12.94 2.28 0.12
CA ALA A 12 -14.33 2.71 0.12
C ALA A 12 -14.53 4.00 -0.69
N PHE A 13 -13.63 4.96 -0.53
CA PHE A 13 -13.65 6.21 -1.28
C PHE A 13 -13.44 5.98 -2.79
N PHE A 14 -12.52 5.07 -3.16
CA PHE A 14 -12.29 4.68 -4.54
C PHE A 14 -13.54 4.09 -5.19
N PHE A 15 -14.21 3.14 -4.54
CA PHE A 15 -15.45 2.57 -5.05
C PHE A 15 -16.61 3.57 -5.08
N HIS A 16 -16.65 4.52 -4.15
CA HIS A 16 -17.65 5.57 -4.14
C HIS A 16 -17.51 6.51 -5.34
N LEU A 17 -16.27 6.91 -5.68
CA LEU A 17 -15.99 7.80 -6.81
C LEU A 17 -16.20 7.11 -8.16
N ASN A 18 -15.81 5.84 -8.30
CA ASN A 18 -15.90 5.10 -9.57
C ASN A 18 -17.24 4.34 -9.71
N ARG A 19 -18.28 4.77 -8.98
CA ARG A 19 -19.59 4.09 -8.99
C ARG A 19 -20.25 4.25 -10.36
N GLY A 20 -20.28 3.17 -11.15
CA GLY A 20 -20.89 3.15 -12.48
C GLY A 20 -19.88 3.20 -13.64
N GLU A 21 -18.59 3.28 -13.34
CA GLU A 21 -17.52 3.20 -14.33
C GLU A 21 -16.86 1.81 -14.34
N PHE A 22 -16.19 1.48 -15.45
CA PHE A 22 -15.39 0.26 -15.54
C PHE A 22 -14.12 0.40 -14.72
N ILE A 23 -14.09 -0.26 -13.57
CA ILE A 23 -12.92 -0.29 -12.70
C ILE A 23 -11.79 -1.06 -13.39
N GLU A 24 -10.63 -0.41 -13.49
CA GLU A 24 -9.44 -1.02 -14.07
C GLU A 24 -9.00 -2.27 -13.28
N LYS A 25 -8.57 -3.30 -14.00
CA LYS A 25 -8.05 -4.54 -13.39
C LYS A 25 -6.89 -4.27 -12.43
N GLN A 26 -6.08 -3.25 -12.70
CA GLN A 26 -4.95 -2.86 -11.86
C GLN A 26 -5.37 -2.49 -10.44
N ALA A 27 -6.51 -1.80 -10.27
CA ALA A 27 -7.01 -1.41 -8.95
C ALA A 27 -7.35 -2.63 -8.09
N TYR A 28 -8.02 -3.64 -8.66
CA TYR A 28 -8.31 -4.89 -7.97
C TYR A 28 -7.05 -5.64 -7.54
N PHE A 29 -6.06 -5.74 -8.42
CA PHE A 29 -4.78 -6.37 -8.10
C PHE A 29 -4.05 -5.62 -6.98
N ALA A 30 -4.06 -4.28 -7.00
CA ALA A 30 -3.41 -3.47 -5.97
C ALA A 30 -4.09 -3.62 -4.61
N ILE A 31 -5.42 -3.66 -4.57
CA ILE A 31 -6.17 -3.90 -3.32
C ILE A 31 -5.88 -5.30 -2.77
N ALA A 32 -5.89 -6.33 -3.63
CA ALA A 32 -5.57 -7.68 -3.23
C ALA A 32 -4.13 -7.81 -2.70
N PHE A 33 -3.17 -7.15 -3.38
CA PHE A 33 -1.78 -7.11 -2.95
C PHE A 33 -1.59 -6.37 -1.62
N MET A 34 -2.30 -5.26 -1.42
CA MET A 34 -2.31 -4.54 -0.15
C MET A 34 -2.90 -5.39 0.98
N ALA A 35 -3.96 -6.16 0.72
CA ALA A 35 -4.52 -7.08 1.71
C ALA A 35 -3.49 -8.14 2.12
N LEU A 36 -2.76 -8.71 1.15
CA LEU A 36 -1.65 -9.62 1.41
C LEU A 36 -0.55 -8.96 2.24
N TYR A 37 -0.17 -7.72 1.90
CA TYR A 37 0.79 -6.93 2.65
C TYR A 37 0.37 -6.76 4.11
N ILE A 38 -0.89 -6.40 4.37
CA ILE A 38 -1.44 -6.24 5.73
C ILE A 38 -1.39 -7.56 6.50
N VAL A 39 -1.72 -8.69 5.85
CA VAL A 39 -1.62 -10.02 6.48
C VAL A 39 -0.17 -10.30 6.89
N VAL A 40 0.78 -10.12 5.97
CA VAL A 40 2.21 -10.30 6.29
C VAL A 40 2.64 -9.35 7.41
N TYR A 41 2.21 -8.09 7.36
CA TYR A 41 2.52 -7.07 8.37
C TYR A 41 2.03 -7.44 9.78
N LEU A 42 0.80 -7.95 9.91
CA LEU A 42 0.20 -8.30 11.20
C LEU A 42 0.68 -9.64 11.77
N PHE A 43 0.77 -10.68 10.94
CA PHE A 43 0.88 -12.06 11.43
C PHE A 43 2.31 -12.50 11.73
N VAL A 44 3.33 -11.80 11.24
CA VAL A 44 4.71 -12.13 11.59
C VAL A 44 5.17 -11.20 12.72
N PRO A 45 5.28 -11.67 13.97
CA PRO A 45 5.65 -10.82 15.09
C PRO A 45 7.05 -10.24 14.89
N SER A 46 7.19 -8.94 15.13
CA SER A 46 8.47 -8.26 15.09
C SER A 46 9.29 -8.55 16.34
N GLN A 47 10.38 -9.31 16.22
CA GLN A 47 11.22 -9.60 17.39
C GLN A 47 12.05 -8.40 17.89
N LEU A 48 12.05 -7.26 17.18
CA LEU A 48 12.75 -6.06 17.67
C LEU A 48 11.86 -5.26 18.64
N ASN A 49 11.95 -5.63 19.92
CA ASN A 49 11.75 -4.71 21.04
C ASN A 49 12.74 -3.54 20.92
N GLY A 50 12.48 -2.54 20.06
CA GLY A 50 13.30 -1.32 20.02
C GLY A 50 13.64 -0.71 18.66
N THR A 51 12.98 -1.07 17.55
CA THR A 51 13.11 -0.21 16.35
C THR A 51 12.43 1.13 16.57
N SER A 52 13.10 2.22 16.20
CA SER A 52 12.60 3.59 16.38
C SER A 52 11.16 3.72 15.85
N VAL A 53 10.31 4.47 16.57
CA VAL A 53 8.90 4.73 16.20
C VAL A 53 8.77 5.16 14.73
N ARG A 54 9.78 5.87 14.22
CA ARG A 54 9.85 6.38 12.84
C ARG A 54 9.96 5.24 11.78
N THR A 55 10.62 4.14 12.11
CA THR A 55 10.76 2.97 11.20
C THR A 55 9.44 2.23 11.05
N GLY A 56 8.68 2.05 12.14
CA GLY A 56 7.35 1.44 12.10
C GLY A 56 6.35 2.26 11.27
N GLN A 57 6.42 3.59 11.38
CA GLN A 57 5.56 4.50 10.62
C GLN A 57 5.78 4.43 9.09
N LEU A 58 7.02 4.19 8.62
CA LEU A 58 7.29 4.07 7.18
C LEU A 58 6.59 2.85 6.57
N TYR A 59 6.53 1.73 7.30
CA TYR A 59 5.79 0.54 6.88
C TYR A 59 4.27 0.72 6.94
N GLU A 60 3.76 1.78 7.57
CA GLU A 60 2.34 2.14 7.47
C GLU A 60 2.08 3.16 6.35
N TYR A 61 2.90 4.21 6.24
CA TYR A 61 2.63 5.30 5.30
C TYR A 61 3.02 5.02 3.84
N ILE A 62 4.17 4.39 3.59
CA ILE A 62 4.63 4.09 2.22
C ILE A 62 3.60 3.25 1.47
N PRO A 63 3.12 2.10 1.98
CA PRO A 63 2.15 1.29 1.26
C PRO A 63 0.80 2.01 1.07
N LEU A 64 0.38 2.89 2.00
CA LEU A 64 -0.82 3.72 1.83
C LEU A 64 -0.68 4.72 0.69
N ILE A 65 0.44 5.43 0.63
CA ILE A 65 0.72 6.41 -0.45
C ILE A 65 0.81 5.68 -1.78
N SER A 66 1.48 4.53 -1.82
CA SER A 66 1.58 3.68 -3.01
C SER A 66 0.22 3.19 -3.49
N LEU A 67 -0.64 2.70 -2.59
CA LEU A 67 -2.01 2.31 -2.93
C LEU A 67 -2.80 3.51 -3.46
N GLY A 68 -2.68 4.67 -2.82
CA GLY A 68 -3.33 5.90 -3.28
C GLY A 68 -2.91 6.31 -4.69
N ALA A 69 -1.63 6.20 -5.02
CA ALA A 69 -1.11 6.46 -6.37
C ALA A 69 -1.66 5.50 -7.43
N ILE A 70 -1.92 4.23 -7.07
CA ILE A 70 -2.51 3.25 -7.99
C ILE A 70 -4.01 3.47 -8.16
N LEU A 71 -4.73 3.75 -7.06
CA LEU A 71 -6.18 3.93 -7.07
C LEU A 71 -6.60 5.29 -7.64
N PHE A 72 -5.79 6.32 -7.47
CA PHE A 72 -6.12 7.68 -7.89
C PHE A 72 -5.03 8.30 -8.77
N PRO A 73 -4.70 7.68 -9.92
CA PRO A 73 -3.61 8.16 -10.77
C PRO A 73 -3.89 9.56 -11.34
N HIS A 74 -5.17 9.89 -11.53
CA HIS A 74 -5.66 11.19 -11.99
C HIS A 74 -5.34 12.36 -11.05
N LEU A 75 -5.04 12.10 -9.76
CA LEU A 75 -4.66 13.17 -8.82
C LEU A 75 -3.29 13.77 -9.15
N ASN A 76 -2.46 13.05 -9.91
CA ASN A 76 -1.19 13.57 -10.36
C ASN A 76 -1.33 14.27 -11.73
N SER A 77 -1.66 15.56 -11.71
CA SER A 77 -1.74 16.37 -12.94
C SER A 77 -0.41 16.61 -13.64
N LYS A 78 0.72 16.26 -13.00
CA LYS A 78 2.06 16.49 -13.54
C LYS A 78 2.63 15.31 -14.33
N SER A 79 2.08 14.11 -14.17
CA SER A 79 2.61 12.91 -14.85
C SER A 79 1.47 12.09 -15.44
N PRO A 80 1.71 11.41 -16.57
CA PRO A 80 0.77 10.44 -17.12
C PRO A 80 0.30 9.43 -16.08
N GLU A 81 -0.99 9.09 -16.12
CA GLU A 81 -1.62 8.16 -15.17
C GLU A 81 -0.86 6.84 -15.05
N GLY A 82 -0.48 6.25 -16.19
CA GLY A 82 0.28 5.00 -16.20
C GLY A 82 1.63 5.09 -15.48
N ILE A 83 2.31 6.24 -15.52
CA ILE A 83 3.59 6.44 -14.80
C ILE A 83 3.32 6.52 -13.29
N THR A 84 2.26 7.20 -12.88
CA THR A 84 1.85 7.30 -11.47
C THR A 84 1.48 5.92 -10.91
N GLN A 85 0.75 5.10 -11.67
CA GLN A 85 0.43 3.73 -11.30
C GLN A 85 1.70 2.86 -11.19
N ILE A 86 2.62 2.94 -12.15
CA ILE A 86 3.90 2.19 -12.11
C ILE A 86 4.72 2.57 -10.88
N LEU A 87 4.81 3.86 -10.55
CA LEU A 87 5.49 4.32 -9.33
C LEU A 87 4.80 3.82 -8.06
N GLY A 88 3.47 3.81 -8.04
CA GLY A 88 2.69 3.21 -6.97
C GLY A 88 3.02 1.73 -6.78
N TRP A 89 3.03 0.95 -7.86
CA TRP A 89 3.42 -0.46 -7.83
C TRP A 89 4.86 -0.68 -7.36
N LEU A 90 5.81 0.11 -7.88
CA LEU A 90 7.21 0.04 -7.45
C LEU A 90 7.35 0.30 -5.96
N GLY A 91 6.66 1.31 -5.42
CA GLY A 91 6.67 1.61 -3.99
C GLY A 91 6.07 0.46 -3.16
N LEU A 92 4.91 -0.06 -3.57
CA LEU A 92 4.21 -1.13 -2.84
C LEU A 92 5.00 -2.45 -2.85
N ILE A 93 5.56 -2.83 -4.00
CA ILE A 93 6.39 -4.04 -4.13
C ILE A 93 7.67 -3.88 -3.33
N SER A 94 8.36 -2.74 -3.44
CA SER A 94 9.63 -2.51 -2.73
C SER A 94 9.45 -2.58 -1.22
N VAL A 95 8.46 -1.89 -0.66
CA VAL A 95 8.21 -1.92 0.79
C VAL A 95 7.78 -3.32 1.26
N SER A 96 7.08 -4.08 0.41
CA SER A 96 6.70 -5.47 0.70
C SER A 96 7.92 -6.40 0.75
N ILE A 97 8.83 -6.28 -0.23
CA ILE A 97 10.08 -7.05 -0.25
C ILE A 97 10.92 -6.72 0.97
N ILE A 98 11.09 -5.44 1.29
CA ILE A 98 11.83 -5.00 2.48
C ILE A 98 11.19 -5.57 3.74
N LEU A 99 9.87 -5.46 3.89
CA LEU A 99 9.15 -6.02 5.03
C LEU A 99 9.41 -7.53 5.17
N CYS A 100 9.34 -8.28 4.07
CA CYS A 100 9.62 -9.71 4.06
C CYS A 100 11.07 -10.03 4.41
N ILE A 101 12.04 -9.28 3.87
CA ILE A 101 13.47 -9.47 4.19
C ILE A 101 13.70 -9.24 5.69
N PHE A 102 13.21 -8.13 6.24
CA PHE A 102 13.33 -7.85 7.67
C PHE A 102 12.64 -8.95 8.50
N LYS A 103 11.50 -9.47 8.05
CA LYS A 103 10.76 -10.53 8.74
C LYS A 103 11.38 -11.93 8.67
N ILE A 104 12.19 -12.21 7.66
CA ILE A 104 12.82 -13.54 7.47
C ILE A 104 14.23 -13.57 8.04
N PHE A 105 14.99 -12.49 7.86
CA PHE A 105 16.43 -12.46 8.14
C PHE A 105 16.80 -11.70 9.41
N VAL A 106 15.91 -10.83 9.93
CA VAL A 106 16.22 -9.92 11.04
C VAL A 106 15.31 -10.14 12.26
N TRP A 107 14.03 -10.48 12.04
CA TRP A 107 13.05 -10.85 13.07
C TRP A 107 12.79 -12.35 13.08
#